data_AF-A0A350X0Z8-F1
#
_entry.id   AF-A0A350X0Z8-F1
#
_cell.length_a   1.000
_cell.length_b   1.000
_cell.length_c   1.000
_cell.angle_alpha   90.00
_cell.angle_beta   90.00
_cell.angle_gamma   90.00
#
_symmetry.space_group_name_H-M   'P 1'
#
loop_
_entity.id
_entity.type
_entity.pdbx_description
1 polymer ?
#
loop_
_entity_poly.entity_id
_entity_poly.type
_entity_poly.pdbx_seq_one_letter_code
_entity_poly.pdbx_strand_id
1 'polypeptide(L)'
;ADHLGINDSIKAVCFPTACAIASSFDRDLIQKMGEALGQECQAENVSVILGPAVNIKRSPLCGRNFEYFSEDPYLSSQMAKHHILGVQSQNVGTSLKHFAANNQEYRRMTSSSNMDERTLREIYLASFETAIKEANPWTVMSSYNKINDVYVGEDENLLTTILRNEWGFDGFVMSDWGAVNDRVKALKAGLDLEMPSSGVLTDQDIITAIKNKTLSEDVLNTTVERMLKVIFKYEDHRMPATFNYDAHHNLATRLEEECIVLLKNENLLPLSREKKVAIIGEFANKPRFQGGGSSHINAYKVTSALQALKGKAPFVYAQGYETSKDVIQEHLISEAVQVAKHSEVALLFVG
;
A
#
# COMPACT_ATOMS: atom_id res chain seq x y z
N ALA A 1 -1.47 -18.10 -11.45
CA ALA A 1 -0.87 -19.12 -10.56
C ALA A 1 0.45 -18.56 -10.08
N ASP A 2 0.67 -18.56 -8.77
CA ASP A 2 1.82 -17.97 -8.12
C ASP A 2 3.02 -18.91 -8.23
N HIS A 3 3.87 -18.67 -9.22
CA HIS A 3 5.06 -19.49 -9.47
C HIS A 3 6.24 -19.15 -8.55
N LEU A 4 6.08 -18.17 -7.65
CA LEU A 4 7.15 -17.64 -6.80
C LEU A 4 6.85 -17.77 -5.29
N GLY A 5 5.69 -18.31 -4.91
CA GLY A 5 5.26 -18.36 -3.50
C GLY A 5 5.00 -16.98 -2.88
N ILE A 6 4.82 -15.94 -3.71
CA ILE A 6 4.58 -14.55 -3.27
C ILE A 6 3.31 -14.42 -2.43
N ASN A 7 2.34 -15.32 -2.60
CA ASN A 7 1.06 -15.32 -1.91
C ASN A 7 0.97 -16.37 -0.79
N ASP A 8 2.02 -17.16 -0.53
CA ASP A 8 2.08 -18.06 0.64
C ASP A 8 2.24 -17.18 1.89
N SER A 9 1.10 -16.74 2.41
CA SER A 9 0.97 -15.81 3.52
C SER A 9 -0.07 -16.31 4.52
N ILE A 10 0.10 -15.92 5.78
CA ILE A 10 -0.88 -16.18 6.83
C ILE A 10 -2.23 -15.55 6.48
N LYS A 11 -3.30 -16.02 7.14
CA LYS A 11 -4.56 -15.30 7.09
C LYS A 11 -4.46 -14.00 7.89
N ALA A 12 -4.83 -12.88 7.29
CA ALA A 12 -4.84 -11.56 7.93
C ALA A 12 -6.16 -10.82 7.66
N VAL A 13 -6.44 -9.77 8.45
CA VAL A 13 -7.58 -8.89 8.16
C VAL A 13 -7.21 -8.00 6.98
N CYS A 14 -8.00 -8.07 5.91
CA CYS A 14 -7.83 -7.19 4.75
C CYS A 14 -8.58 -5.88 5.01
N PHE A 15 -7.84 -4.83 5.33
CA PHE A 15 -8.35 -3.47 5.49
C PHE A 15 -8.63 -2.79 4.14
N PRO A 16 -9.38 -1.67 4.12
CA PRO A 16 -9.59 -0.85 2.94
C PRO A 16 -8.27 -0.51 2.22
N THR A 17 -8.31 -0.51 0.89
CA THR A 17 -7.15 -0.10 0.09
C THR A 17 -6.85 1.39 0.31
N ALA A 18 -5.61 1.83 0.03
CA ALA A 18 -5.22 3.22 0.24
C ALA A 18 -6.09 4.20 -0.55
N CYS A 19 -6.54 3.84 -1.76
CA CYS A 19 -7.45 4.67 -2.53
C CYS A 19 -8.85 4.79 -1.89
N ALA A 20 -9.34 3.73 -1.25
CA ALA A 20 -10.60 3.74 -0.52
C ALA A 20 -10.48 4.60 0.74
N ILE A 21 -9.53 4.31 1.63
CA ILE A 21 -9.38 5.06 2.89
C ILE A 21 -9.06 6.53 2.68
N ALA A 22 -8.32 6.89 1.62
CA ALA A 22 -8.10 8.30 1.23
C ALA A 22 -9.42 9.05 0.93
N SER A 23 -10.45 8.35 0.47
CA SER A 23 -11.75 8.94 0.16
C SER A 23 -12.55 9.35 1.40
N SER A 24 -12.15 8.89 2.60
CA SER A 24 -12.71 9.37 3.87
C SER A 24 -12.24 10.78 4.25
N PHE A 25 -11.08 11.21 3.76
CA PHE A 25 -10.39 12.44 4.20
C PHE A 25 -10.20 12.54 5.72
N ASP A 26 -10.21 11.40 6.43
CA ASP A 26 -10.21 11.34 7.89
C ASP A 26 -8.88 10.76 8.43
N ARG A 27 -8.18 11.61 9.16
CA ARG A 27 -6.88 11.32 9.79
C ARG A 27 -7.02 10.33 10.94
N ASP A 28 -8.10 10.42 11.70
CA ASP A 28 -8.35 9.56 12.85
C ASP A 28 -8.71 8.14 12.40
N LEU A 29 -9.45 8.00 11.29
CA LEU A 29 -9.78 6.68 10.73
C LEU A 29 -8.54 5.94 10.27
N ILE A 30 -7.65 6.59 9.51
CA ILE A 30 -6.42 5.91 9.06
C ILE A 30 -5.44 5.67 10.21
N GLN A 31 -5.43 6.51 11.26
CA GLN A 31 -4.64 6.23 12.44
C GLN A 31 -5.14 4.96 13.17
N LYS A 32 -6.46 4.82 13.34
CA LYS A 32 -7.07 3.59 13.92
C LYS A 32 -6.77 2.35 13.09
N MET A 33 -6.77 2.47 11.76
CA MET A 33 -6.31 1.40 10.87
C MET A 33 -4.85 1.03 11.15
N GLY A 34 -3.97 2.03 11.28
CA GLY A 34 -2.56 1.81 11.62
C GLY A 34 -2.36 1.13 12.98
N GLU A 35 -3.11 1.54 14.01
CA GLU A 35 -3.08 0.92 15.34
C GLU A 35 -3.44 -0.57 15.28
N ALA A 36 -4.51 -0.92 14.55
CA ALA A 36 -4.91 -2.31 14.37
C ALA A 36 -3.85 -3.14 13.61
N LEU A 37 -3.27 -2.58 12.54
CA LEU A 37 -2.18 -3.23 11.81
C LEU A 37 -0.94 -3.45 12.69
N GLY A 38 -0.59 -2.47 13.53
CA GLY A 38 0.52 -2.59 14.48
C GLY A 38 0.29 -3.71 15.51
N GLN A 39 -0.95 -3.87 16.00
CA GLN A 39 -1.30 -4.97 16.90
C GLN A 39 -1.20 -6.34 16.23
N GLU A 40 -1.67 -6.47 14.97
CA GLU A 40 -1.50 -7.70 14.19
C GLU A 40 -0.02 -8.01 13.97
N CYS A 41 0.80 -7.00 13.66
CA CYS A 41 2.24 -7.17 13.49
C CYS A 41 2.95 -7.65 14.77
N GLN A 42 2.60 -7.11 15.94
CA GLN A 42 3.13 -7.61 17.22
C GLN A 42 2.77 -9.08 17.44
N ALA A 43 1.52 -9.48 17.15
CA ALA A 43 1.07 -10.86 17.33
C ALA A 43 1.78 -11.85 16.38
N GLU A 44 2.10 -11.39 15.17
CA GLU A 44 2.76 -12.19 14.13
C GLU A 44 4.29 -12.04 14.11
N ASN A 45 4.86 -11.33 15.09
CA ASN A 45 6.29 -11.05 15.22
C ASN A 45 6.90 -10.33 14.01
N VAL A 46 6.18 -9.37 13.44
CA VAL A 46 6.61 -8.53 12.32
C VAL A 46 7.13 -7.20 12.87
N SER A 47 8.42 -6.92 12.67
CA SER A 47 9.07 -5.70 13.16
C SER A 47 8.83 -4.47 12.29
N VAL A 48 8.63 -4.66 10.99
CA VAL A 48 8.37 -3.60 10.03
C VAL A 48 7.29 -4.03 9.04
N ILE A 49 6.17 -3.30 9.00
CA ILE A 49 5.16 -3.45 7.95
C ILE A 49 5.54 -2.58 6.74
N LEU A 50 5.49 -3.16 5.54
CA LEU A 50 5.95 -2.51 4.31
C LEU A 50 4.91 -1.55 3.72
N GLY A 51 4.60 -0.49 4.43
CA GLY A 51 3.74 0.61 4.00
C GLY A 51 3.81 1.78 4.99
N PRO A 52 3.07 2.87 4.72
CA PRO A 52 2.13 3.03 3.61
C PRO A 52 2.83 3.39 2.29
N ALA A 53 2.12 3.21 1.17
CA ALA A 53 2.59 3.62 -0.15
C ALA A 53 1.97 4.96 -0.58
N VAL A 54 2.81 5.93 -0.96
CA VAL A 54 2.43 7.35 -1.10
C VAL A 54 2.81 7.97 -2.44
N ASN A 55 3.12 7.13 -3.44
CA ASN A 55 3.39 7.63 -4.78
C ASN A 55 2.15 8.35 -5.34
N ILE A 56 2.37 9.51 -5.96
CA ILE A 56 1.31 10.30 -6.59
C ILE A 56 0.64 9.51 -7.71
N LYS A 57 -0.69 9.55 -7.76
CA LYS A 57 -1.50 9.00 -8.87
C LYS A 57 -1.41 9.85 -10.13
N ARG A 58 -0.21 9.96 -10.72
CA ARG A 58 0.07 10.79 -11.90
C ARG A 58 -0.83 10.45 -13.10
N SER A 59 -1.06 9.16 -13.31
CA SER A 59 -1.93 8.65 -14.37
C SER A 59 -2.91 7.67 -13.75
N PRO A 60 -4.21 7.72 -14.11
CA PRO A 60 -5.19 6.75 -13.63
C PRO A 60 -4.88 5.32 -14.10
N LEU A 61 -4.05 5.17 -15.14
CA LEU A 61 -3.65 3.87 -15.71
C LEU A 61 -2.53 3.17 -14.94
N CYS A 62 -1.96 3.80 -13.90
CA CYS A 62 -0.95 3.13 -13.10
C CYS A 62 -1.56 1.95 -12.33
N GLY A 63 -1.06 0.74 -12.57
CA GLY A 63 -1.61 -0.51 -12.03
C GLY A 63 -1.57 -0.64 -10.51
N ARG A 64 -0.88 0.27 -9.81
CA ARG A 64 -0.76 0.30 -8.34
C ARG A 64 -1.50 1.46 -7.68
N ASN A 65 -2.30 2.22 -8.42
CA ASN A 65 -3.07 3.31 -7.82
C ASN A 65 -4.01 2.87 -6.68
N PHE A 66 -4.42 1.59 -6.64
CA PHE A 66 -5.24 1.08 -5.54
C PHE A 66 -4.54 1.16 -4.18
N GLU A 67 -3.21 0.98 -4.14
CA GLU A 67 -2.40 1.03 -2.92
C GLU A 67 -1.77 2.40 -2.66
N TYR A 68 -2.06 3.40 -3.50
CA TYR A 68 -1.65 4.80 -3.29
C TYR A 68 -2.85 5.66 -2.83
N PHE A 69 -2.59 6.68 -2.02
CA PHE A 69 -3.63 7.54 -1.45
C PHE A 69 -4.28 8.46 -2.49
N SER A 70 -3.54 9.40 -3.09
CA SER A 70 -4.11 10.45 -3.93
C SER A 70 -3.20 10.90 -5.07
N GLU A 71 -3.76 11.67 -6.00
CA GLU A 71 -3.01 12.52 -6.93
C GLU A 71 -2.52 13.81 -6.26
N ASP A 72 -3.07 14.17 -5.11
CA ASP A 72 -2.68 15.34 -4.32
C ASP A 72 -1.61 14.98 -3.27
N PRO A 73 -0.48 15.72 -3.23
CA PRO A 73 0.60 15.45 -2.27
C PRO A 73 0.20 15.73 -0.82
N TYR A 74 -0.62 16.74 -0.56
CA TYR A 74 -1.01 17.10 0.80
C TYR A 74 -1.87 15.99 1.44
N LEU A 75 -2.93 15.55 0.74
CA LEU A 75 -3.75 14.43 1.19
C LEU A 75 -2.90 13.18 1.37
N SER A 76 -2.05 12.84 0.39
CA SER A 76 -1.19 11.66 0.48
C SER A 76 -0.26 11.70 1.69
N SER A 77 0.40 12.83 1.96
CA SER A 77 1.32 12.95 3.09
C SER A 77 0.58 12.95 4.44
N GLN A 78 -0.62 13.55 4.50
CA GLN A 78 -1.42 13.58 5.74
C GLN A 78 -1.96 12.18 6.07
N MET A 79 -2.46 11.43 5.08
CA MET A 79 -2.88 10.05 5.29
C MET A 79 -1.69 9.18 5.72
N ALA A 80 -0.54 9.34 5.08
CA ALA A 80 0.67 8.61 5.42
C ALA A 80 1.17 8.90 6.84
N LYS A 81 1.23 10.18 7.24
CA LYS A 81 1.62 10.60 8.58
C LYS A 81 0.80 9.87 9.65
N HIS A 82 -0.53 9.90 9.53
CA HIS A 82 -1.41 9.34 10.56
C HIS A 82 -1.43 7.80 10.53
N HIS A 83 -1.29 7.18 9.36
CA HIS A 83 -1.03 5.74 9.27
C HIS A 83 0.25 5.35 10.03
N ILE A 84 1.35 6.08 9.82
CA ILE A 84 2.64 5.82 10.47
C ILE A 84 2.53 6.01 11.98
N LEU A 85 1.91 7.10 12.45
CA LEU A 85 1.69 7.33 13.88
C LEU A 85 0.88 6.18 14.52
N GLY A 86 -0.17 5.71 13.84
CA GLY A 86 -0.98 4.59 14.29
C GLY A 86 -0.19 3.30 14.44
N VAL A 87 0.53 2.87 13.40
CA VAL A 87 1.34 1.65 13.44
C VAL A 87 2.46 1.76 14.48
N GLN A 88 3.20 2.87 14.48
CA GLN A 88 4.36 3.03 15.36
C GLN A 88 3.97 3.24 16.83
N SER A 89 2.71 3.60 17.13
CA SER A 89 2.20 3.60 18.51
C SER A 89 2.19 2.20 19.15
N GLN A 90 2.24 1.15 18.33
CA GLN A 90 2.28 -0.25 18.76
C GLN A 90 3.71 -0.81 18.75
N ASN A 91 4.74 0.06 18.71
CA ASN A 91 6.16 -0.33 18.64
C ASN A 91 6.50 -1.22 17.43
N VAL A 92 5.85 -1.01 16.30
CA VAL A 92 6.14 -1.64 15.01
C VAL A 92 6.58 -0.57 14.02
N GLY A 93 7.61 -0.84 13.25
CA GLY A 93 8.10 0.08 12.23
C GLY A 93 7.22 0.09 10.97
N THR A 94 7.23 1.22 10.27
CA THR A 94 6.68 1.33 8.92
C THR A 94 7.78 1.43 7.87
N SER A 95 7.44 1.13 6.62
CA SER A 95 8.28 1.40 5.45
C SER A 95 7.56 2.31 4.46
N LEU A 96 7.84 3.62 4.56
CA LEU A 96 7.24 4.61 3.67
C LEU A 96 7.79 4.42 2.25
N LYS A 97 6.91 4.20 1.28
CA LYS A 97 7.31 3.74 -0.06
C LYS A 97 6.50 4.33 -1.22
N HIS A 98 6.94 4.25 -2.46
CA HIS A 98 8.30 3.91 -2.91
C HIS A 98 9.00 5.24 -3.21
N PHE A 99 10.01 5.57 -2.42
CA PHE A 99 10.74 6.82 -2.51
C PHE A 99 11.70 6.78 -3.70
N ALA A 100 11.49 7.50 -4.80
CA ALA A 100 10.36 8.36 -5.15
C ALA A 100 9.98 8.19 -6.64
N ALA A 101 8.92 8.88 -7.07
CA ALA A 101 8.48 8.97 -8.47
C ALA A 101 8.24 7.62 -9.20
N ASN A 102 7.79 6.60 -8.47
CA ASN A 102 7.38 5.30 -9.00
C ASN A 102 5.90 5.30 -9.42
N ASN A 103 5.59 6.00 -10.51
CA ASN A 103 4.20 6.31 -10.89
C ASN A 103 3.68 5.51 -12.09
N GLN A 104 4.41 4.47 -12.54
CA GLN A 104 3.96 3.52 -13.56
C GLN A 104 4.63 2.16 -13.37
N GLU A 105 3.92 1.09 -13.73
CA GLU A 105 4.46 -0.28 -13.64
C GLU A 105 5.28 -0.67 -14.87
N TYR A 106 4.91 -0.15 -16.04
CA TYR A 106 5.56 -0.50 -17.29
C TYR A 106 7.04 -0.10 -17.24
N ARG A 107 7.92 -1.10 -17.33
CA ARG A 107 9.38 -0.96 -17.26
C ARG A 107 9.90 -0.29 -15.98
N ARG A 108 9.18 -0.38 -14.85
CA ARG A 108 9.56 0.29 -13.59
C ARG A 108 11.01 0.08 -13.14
N MET A 109 11.63 -1.06 -13.46
CA MET A 109 13.03 -1.37 -13.13
C MET A 109 14.08 -0.76 -14.07
N THR A 110 13.67 -0.13 -15.18
CA THR A 110 14.61 0.40 -16.20
C THR A 110 14.24 1.78 -16.72
N SER A 111 13.01 2.25 -16.48
CA SER A 111 12.55 3.57 -16.90
C SER A 111 13.19 4.70 -16.08
N SER A 112 13.26 5.89 -16.68
CA SER A 112 13.60 7.12 -15.98
C SER A 112 12.41 8.08 -15.92
N SER A 113 12.06 8.51 -14.72
CA SER A 113 11.07 9.55 -14.45
C SER A 113 11.77 10.90 -14.52
N ASN A 114 11.74 11.54 -15.69
CA ASN A 114 12.47 12.79 -15.94
C ASN A 114 11.59 14.01 -15.65
N MET A 115 12.07 14.91 -14.79
CA MET A 115 11.34 16.11 -14.33
C MET A 115 12.29 17.18 -13.79
N ASP A 116 11.83 18.43 -13.73
CA ASP A 116 12.56 19.49 -13.05
C ASP A 116 12.46 19.37 -11.52
N GLU A 117 13.36 20.05 -10.81
CA GLU A 117 13.43 20.00 -9.35
C GLU A 117 12.16 20.53 -8.69
N ARG A 118 11.53 21.55 -9.29
CA ARG A 118 10.30 22.13 -8.77
C ARG A 118 9.18 21.09 -8.75
N THR A 119 8.98 20.39 -9.85
CA THR A 119 7.98 19.32 -9.99
C THR A 119 8.30 18.16 -9.05
N LEU A 120 9.57 17.78 -8.94
CA LEU A 120 10.03 16.76 -7.99
C LEU A 120 9.67 17.15 -6.54
N ARG A 121 9.99 18.37 -6.11
CA ARG A 121 9.76 18.86 -4.75
C ARG A 121 8.29 19.11 -4.43
N GLU A 122 7.57 19.83 -5.28
CA GLU A 122 6.19 20.28 -5.02
C GLU A 122 5.15 19.15 -5.16
N ILE A 123 5.44 18.09 -5.93
CA ILE A 123 4.48 17.01 -6.20
C ILE A 123 4.95 15.66 -5.62
N TYR A 124 6.10 15.16 -6.08
CA TYR A 124 6.46 13.76 -5.80
C TYR A 124 7.14 13.56 -4.46
N LEU A 125 7.93 14.52 -4.01
CA LEU A 125 8.58 14.50 -2.69
C LEU A 125 7.67 15.04 -1.60
N ALA A 126 6.79 16.00 -1.92
CA ALA A 126 5.81 16.54 -0.99
C ALA A 126 4.87 15.47 -0.40
N SER A 127 4.59 14.37 -1.12
CA SER A 127 3.81 13.26 -0.56
C SER A 127 4.54 12.44 0.51
N PHE A 128 5.86 12.60 0.64
CA PHE A 128 6.70 11.95 1.64
C PHE A 128 7.11 12.91 2.78
N GLU A 129 7.41 14.16 2.45
CA GLU A 129 8.10 15.12 3.34
C GLU A 129 7.43 15.24 4.72
N THR A 130 6.14 15.54 4.78
CA THR A 130 5.41 15.70 6.04
C THR A 130 5.42 14.42 6.87
N ALA A 131 5.26 13.25 6.23
CA ALA A 131 5.27 11.98 6.92
C ALA A 131 6.64 11.69 7.54
N ILE A 132 7.73 12.04 6.83
CA ILE A 132 9.10 11.91 7.33
C ILE A 132 9.34 12.86 8.50
N LYS A 133 9.06 14.15 8.33
CA LYS A 133 9.37 15.18 9.33
C LYS A 133 8.50 15.11 10.58
N GLU A 134 7.24 14.68 10.44
CA GLU A 134 6.27 14.75 11.53
C GLU A 134 5.84 13.40 12.11
N ALA A 135 6.07 12.28 11.41
CA ALA A 135 5.79 10.93 11.94
C ALA A 135 7.04 10.03 12.06
N ASN A 136 8.17 10.43 11.46
CA ASN A 136 9.46 9.74 11.55
C ASN A 136 9.35 8.21 11.35
N PRO A 137 9.01 7.75 10.13
CA PRO A 137 8.92 6.32 9.84
C PRO A 137 10.25 5.64 10.15
N TRP A 138 10.23 4.43 10.70
CA TRP A 138 11.49 3.73 11.02
C TRP A 138 12.29 3.36 9.78
N THR A 139 11.61 3.16 8.65
CA THR A 139 12.25 2.85 7.39
C THR A 139 11.62 3.57 6.20
N VAL A 140 12.41 3.77 5.15
CA VAL A 140 11.96 4.24 3.83
C VAL A 140 12.39 3.21 2.79
N MET A 141 11.53 2.91 1.83
CA MET A 141 11.87 1.99 0.73
C MET A 141 12.13 2.77 -0.55
N SER A 142 13.33 2.64 -1.12
CA SER A 142 13.69 3.27 -2.39
C SER A 142 12.94 2.62 -3.55
N SER A 143 12.56 3.38 -4.58
CA SER A 143 11.89 2.87 -5.77
C SER A 143 12.83 2.17 -6.75
N TYR A 144 12.22 1.42 -7.67
CA TYR A 144 12.90 0.74 -8.77
C TYR A 144 13.46 1.66 -9.86
N ASN A 145 12.74 2.74 -10.15
CA ASN A 145 12.99 3.56 -11.33
C ASN A 145 14.22 4.46 -11.17
N LYS A 146 14.64 5.05 -12.28
CA LYS A 146 15.54 6.19 -12.26
C LYS A 146 14.76 7.50 -12.14
N ILE A 147 15.39 8.54 -11.63
CA ILE A 147 14.96 9.94 -11.75
C ILE A 147 16.10 10.68 -12.44
N ASN A 148 15.80 11.36 -13.56
CA ASN A 148 16.82 12.05 -14.37
C ASN A 148 18.07 11.17 -14.64
N ASP A 149 17.82 9.92 -15.00
CA ASP A 149 18.79 8.87 -15.35
C ASP A 149 19.69 8.32 -14.23
N VAL A 150 19.41 8.66 -12.97
CA VAL A 150 20.06 8.04 -11.80
C VAL A 150 19.06 7.13 -11.08
N TYR A 151 19.44 5.88 -10.78
CA TYR A 151 18.61 4.98 -9.98
C TYR A 151 18.41 5.57 -8.58
N VAL A 152 17.17 5.54 -8.08
CA VAL A 152 16.86 6.20 -6.80
C VAL A 152 17.63 5.59 -5.63
N GLY A 153 17.82 4.26 -5.63
CA GLY A 153 18.66 3.57 -4.64
C GLY A 153 20.15 3.94 -4.66
N GLU A 154 20.61 4.69 -5.67
CA GLU A 154 22.00 5.10 -5.88
C GLU A 154 22.17 6.63 -5.95
N ASP A 155 21.11 7.38 -5.63
CA ASP A 155 21.10 8.84 -5.73
C ASP A 155 21.36 9.47 -4.34
N GLU A 156 22.59 9.94 -4.14
CA GLU A 156 23.02 10.58 -2.89
C GLU A 156 22.25 11.89 -2.61
N ASN A 157 21.85 12.61 -3.65
CA ASN A 157 21.07 13.82 -3.49
C ASN A 157 19.67 13.51 -2.93
N LEU A 158 19.04 12.42 -3.39
CA LEU A 158 17.75 11.99 -2.85
C LEU A 158 17.89 11.38 -1.46
N LEU A 159 18.75 10.37 -1.29
CA LEU A 159 18.80 9.53 -0.09
C LEU A 159 19.56 10.15 1.09
N THR A 160 20.50 11.06 0.82
CA THR A 160 21.30 11.70 1.86
C THR A 160 21.01 13.19 1.94
N THR A 161 21.17 13.95 0.85
CA THR A 161 20.97 15.41 0.90
C THR A 161 19.53 15.76 1.28
N ILE A 162 18.54 15.33 0.51
CA ILE A 162 17.14 15.68 0.77
C ILE A 162 16.60 14.88 1.97
N LEU A 163 16.63 13.55 1.88
CA LEU A 163 15.97 12.70 2.88
C LEU A 163 16.56 12.87 4.28
N ARG A 164 17.89 12.90 4.43
CA ARG A 164 18.53 12.96 5.75
C ARG A 164 18.90 14.38 6.16
N ASN A 165 19.60 15.13 5.32
CA ASN A 165 20.14 16.43 5.72
C ASN A 165 19.07 17.53 5.74
N GLU A 166 18.18 17.58 4.74
CA GLU A 166 17.10 18.58 4.70
C GLU A 166 15.91 18.18 5.58
N TRP A 167 15.49 16.91 5.55
CA TRP A 167 14.28 16.46 6.24
C TRP A 167 14.51 15.80 7.60
N GLY A 168 15.76 15.49 7.95
CA GLY A 168 16.10 14.92 9.25
C GLY A 168 15.72 13.44 9.43
N PHE A 169 15.64 12.65 8.35
CA PHE A 169 15.35 11.22 8.45
C PHE A 169 16.43 10.46 9.23
N ASP A 170 16.00 9.78 10.29
CA ASP A 170 16.86 9.13 11.29
C ASP A 170 16.68 7.58 11.32
N GLY A 171 15.88 7.05 10.40
CA GLY A 171 15.74 5.62 10.15
C GLY A 171 16.77 5.07 9.16
N PHE A 172 16.49 3.88 8.64
CA PHE A 172 17.28 3.28 7.54
C PHE A 172 16.48 3.16 6.24
N VAL A 173 17.19 3.25 5.11
CA VAL A 173 16.64 3.08 3.76
C VAL A 173 16.86 1.64 3.31
N MET A 174 15.80 0.98 2.85
CA MET A 174 15.90 -0.32 2.17
C MET A 174 15.60 -0.17 0.68
N SER A 175 16.11 -1.09 -0.14
CA SER A 175 15.69 -1.17 -1.54
C SER A 175 14.28 -1.77 -1.67
N ASP A 176 13.57 -1.44 -2.74
CA ASP A 176 12.54 -2.35 -3.27
C ASP A 176 13.21 -3.67 -3.71
N TRP A 177 12.42 -4.73 -3.92
CA TRP A 177 12.92 -6.09 -4.07
C TRP A 177 13.67 -6.25 -5.40
N GLY A 178 15.00 -6.34 -5.34
CA GLY A 178 15.89 -6.41 -6.50
C GLY A 178 16.19 -5.05 -7.14
N ALA A 179 16.05 -3.95 -6.39
CA ALA A 179 16.26 -2.58 -6.89
C ALA A 179 17.70 -2.04 -6.68
N VAL A 180 18.68 -2.91 -6.42
CA VAL A 180 20.10 -2.54 -6.30
C VAL A 180 20.84 -2.95 -7.57
N ASN A 181 21.45 -1.99 -8.27
CA ASN A 181 22.25 -2.28 -9.48
C ASN A 181 23.76 -2.24 -9.18
N ASP A 182 24.22 -1.28 -8.37
CA ASP A 182 25.57 -1.22 -7.83
C ASP A 182 25.53 -1.10 -6.30
N ARG A 183 25.96 -2.16 -5.59
CA ARG A 183 25.87 -2.24 -4.13
C ARG A 183 26.75 -1.21 -3.42
N VAL A 184 27.96 -0.96 -3.92
CA VAL A 184 28.91 -0.02 -3.30
C VAL A 184 28.41 1.41 -3.48
N LYS A 185 27.92 1.74 -4.68
CA LYS A 185 27.35 3.06 -4.97
C LYS A 185 26.07 3.30 -4.19
N ALA A 186 25.18 2.31 -4.10
CA ALA A 186 23.95 2.41 -3.32
C ALA A 186 24.23 2.66 -1.83
N LEU A 187 25.17 1.91 -1.25
CA LEU A 187 25.56 2.09 0.15
C LEU A 187 26.12 3.51 0.40
N LYS A 188 26.98 4.01 -0.50
CA LYS A 188 27.50 5.39 -0.42
C LYS A 188 26.41 6.44 -0.51
N ALA A 189 25.41 6.24 -1.38
CA ALA A 189 24.31 7.17 -1.55
C ALA A 189 23.40 7.25 -0.31
N GLY A 190 23.41 6.22 0.53
CA GLY A 190 22.63 6.15 1.77
C GLY A 190 21.56 5.04 1.79
N LEU A 191 21.62 4.09 0.86
CA LEU A 191 20.80 2.86 0.88
C LEU A 191 21.43 1.82 1.81
N ASP A 192 20.83 1.67 2.98
CA ASP A 192 21.38 0.88 4.07
C ASP A 192 21.20 -0.63 3.82
N LEU A 193 19.98 -1.05 3.45
CA LEU A 193 19.60 -2.47 3.33
C LEU A 193 19.21 -2.86 1.90
N GLU A 194 19.93 -3.82 1.32
CA GLU A 194 19.54 -4.49 0.09
C GLU A 194 18.46 -5.54 0.38
N MET A 195 17.36 -5.50 -0.37
CA MET A 195 16.25 -6.44 -0.29
C MET A 195 15.90 -7.00 -1.68
N PRO A 196 15.58 -8.32 -1.80
CA PRO A 196 15.95 -9.35 -0.84
C PRO A 196 17.48 -9.50 -0.80
N SER A 197 18.01 -10.22 0.19
CA SER A 197 19.44 -10.53 0.21
C SER A 197 19.83 -11.27 -1.08
N SER A 198 20.86 -10.78 -1.77
CA SER A 198 21.55 -11.49 -2.85
C SER A 198 22.66 -12.41 -2.31
N GLY A 199 22.70 -12.59 -0.99
CA GLY A 199 23.66 -13.43 -0.28
C GLY A 199 25.08 -12.86 -0.33
N VAL A 200 26.07 -13.76 -0.31
CA VAL A 200 27.50 -13.42 -0.20
C VAL A 200 28.02 -12.59 -1.39
N LEU A 201 27.30 -12.58 -2.53
CA LEU A 201 27.78 -11.97 -3.77
C LEU A 201 28.02 -10.46 -3.63
N THR A 202 26.99 -9.70 -3.23
CA THR A 202 27.10 -8.23 -3.14
C THR A 202 27.74 -7.78 -1.83
N ASP A 203 27.66 -8.58 -0.76
CA ASP A 203 28.40 -8.33 0.49
C ASP A 203 29.93 -8.32 0.25
N GLN A 204 30.41 -9.20 -0.64
CA GLN A 204 31.82 -9.25 -1.01
C GLN A 204 32.28 -7.99 -1.76
N ASP A 205 31.40 -7.33 -2.51
CA ASP A 205 31.72 -6.07 -3.17
C ASP A 205 31.99 -4.95 -2.15
N ILE A 206 31.19 -4.86 -1.08
CA ILE A 206 31.41 -3.93 0.03
C ILE A 206 32.75 -4.20 0.71
N ILE A 207 33.01 -5.47 1.07
CA ILE A 207 34.27 -5.88 1.72
C ILE A 207 35.47 -5.51 0.84
N THR A 208 35.38 -5.77 -0.46
CA THR A 208 36.44 -5.49 -1.42
C THR A 208 36.67 -3.98 -1.56
N ALA A 209 35.60 -3.18 -1.62
CA ALA A 209 35.68 -1.73 -1.71
C ALA A 209 36.35 -1.10 -0.47
N ILE A 210 36.06 -1.62 0.73
CA ILE A 210 36.70 -1.16 1.97
C ILE A 210 38.18 -1.54 1.97
N LYS A 211 38.53 -2.80 1.67
CA LYS A 211 39.92 -3.27 1.62
C LYS A 211 40.77 -2.49 0.62
N ASN A 212 40.18 -2.13 -0.52
CA ASN A 212 40.83 -1.35 -1.57
C ASN A 212 40.75 0.16 -1.33
N LYS A 213 40.18 0.62 -0.20
CA LYS A 213 40.01 2.04 0.17
C LYS A 213 39.19 2.86 -0.82
N THR A 214 38.35 2.21 -1.62
CA THR A 214 37.39 2.88 -2.50
C THR A 214 36.07 3.18 -1.79
N LEU A 215 35.84 2.61 -0.61
CA LEU A 215 34.75 2.91 0.31
C LEU A 215 35.34 3.10 1.73
N SER A 216 34.93 4.15 2.46
CA SER A 216 35.31 4.29 3.87
C SER A 216 34.52 3.30 4.72
N GLU A 217 35.20 2.66 5.68
CA GLU A 217 34.55 1.76 6.65
C GLU A 217 33.53 2.50 7.53
N ASP A 218 33.71 3.80 7.74
CA ASP A 218 32.76 4.64 8.50
C ASP A 218 31.36 4.69 7.84
N VAL A 219 31.28 4.56 6.51
CA VAL A 219 30.00 4.48 5.78
C VAL A 219 29.25 3.20 6.17
N LEU A 220 29.98 2.08 6.27
CA LEU A 220 29.41 0.81 6.70
C LEU A 220 29.02 0.86 8.18
N ASN A 221 29.87 1.42 9.05
CA ASN A 221 29.56 1.57 10.48
C ASN A 221 28.27 2.38 10.68
N THR A 222 28.15 3.53 10.00
CA THR A 222 26.94 4.38 10.05
C THR A 222 25.69 3.60 9.60
N THR A 223 25.82 2.80 8.54
CA THR A 223 24.73 1.95 8.03
C THR A 223 24.29 0.93 9.07
N VAL A 224 25.25 0.21 9.65
CA VAL A 224 24.99 -0.81 10.68
C VAL A 224 24.36 -0.19 11.92
N GLU A 225 24.83 0.98 12.37
CA GLU A 225 24.25 1.70 13.51
C GLU A 225 22.77 2.05 13.30
N ARG A 226 22.41 2.57 12.12
CA ARG A 226 21.01 2.88 11.76
C ARG A 226 20.14 1.63 11.77
N MET A 227 20.63 0.52 11.23
CA MET A 227 19.90 -0.75 11.22
C MET A 227 19.73 -1.30 12.64
N LEU A 228 20.81 -1.36 13.43
CA LEU A 228 20.78 -1.84 14.81
C LEU A 228 19.85 -1.00 15.69
N LYS A 229 19.83 0.32 15.49
CA LYS A 229 18.88 1.21 16.19
C LYS A 229 17.43 0.79 15.97
N VAL A 230 17.04 0.48 14.74
CA VAL A 230 15.66 0.03 14.44
C VAL A 230 15.41 -1.38 14.96
N ILE A 231 16.39 -2.29 14.83
CA ILE A 231 16.29 -3.67 15.34
C ILE A 231 16.07 -3.65 16.86
N PHE A 232 16.93 -2.96 17.62
CA PHE A 232 16.78 -2.88 19.07
C PHE A 232 15.52 -2.12 19.48
N LYS A 233 15.11 -1.09 18.74
CA LYS A 233 13.84 -0.40 19.00
C LYS A 233 12.64 -1.36 18.97
N TYR A 234 12.62 -2.33 18.06
CA TYR A 234 11.61 -3.38 18.04
C TYR A 234 11.82 -4.40 19.16
N GLU A 235 13.01 -5.02 19.24
CA GLU A 235 13.26 -6.13 20.18
C GLU A 235 13.06 -5.72 21.64
N ASP A 236 13.46 -4.50 22.03
CA ASP A 236 13.31 -3.99 23.40
C ASP A 236 11.85 -3.70 23.78
N HIS A 237 10.97 -3.53 22.79
CA HIS A 237 9.55 -3.20 22.98
C HIS A 237 8.61 -4.26 22.41
N ARG A 238 9.13 -5.42 22.03
CA ARG A 238 8.35 -6.55 21.56
C ARG A 238 7.50 -7.08 22.70
N MET A 239 6.22 -7.26 22.45
CA MET A 239 5.26 -7.71 23.47
C MET A 239 4.58 -9.00 23.03
N PRO A 240 4.31 -9.94 23.94
CA PRO A 240 3.35 -11.01 23.67
C PRO A 240 2.00 -10.38 23.33
N ALA A 241 1.59 -10.48 22.07
CA ALA A 241 0.35 -9.91 21.58
C ALA A 241 -0.56 -10.98 20.98
N THR A 242 -1.85 -10.79 21.17
CA THR A 242 -2.91 -11.53 20.49
C THR A 242 -3.95 -10.52 20.04
N PHE A 243 -4.59 -10.74 18.89
CA PHE A 243 -5.67 -9.89 18.42
C PHE A 243 -6.90 -10.71 18.09
N ASN A 244 -8.04 -10.03 17.98
CA ASN A 244 -9.30 -10.65 17.62
C ASN A 244 -9.64 -10.32 16.16
N TYR A 245 -9.55 -11.35 15.31
CA TYR A 245 -9.84 -11.25 13.88
C TYR A 245 -11.23 -10.67 13.58
N ASP A 246 -12.28 -11.08 14.30
CA ASP A 246 -13.63 -10.56 14.06
C ASP A 246 -13.74 -9.09 14.50
N ALA A 247 -13.07 -8.68 15.59
CA ALA A 247 -13.06 -7.29 16.03
C ALA A 247 -12.38 -6.38 14.99
N HIS A 248 -11.22 -6.81 14.46
CA HIS A 248 -10.50 -6.08 13.42
C HIS A 248 -11.25 -6.11 12.08
N HIS A 249 -11.90 -7.22 11.71
CA HIS A 249 -12.77 -7.28 10.53
C HIS A 249 -13.97 -6.32 10.64
N ASN A 250 -14.57 -6.21 11.82
CA ASN A 250 -15.63 -5.23 12.08
C ASN A 250 -15.10 -3.80 12.06
N LEU A 251 -13.86 -3.56 12.50
CA LEU A 251 -13.18 -2.28 12.31
C LEU A 251 -13.01 -1.97 10.82
N ALA A 252 -12.45 -2.89 10.03
CA ALA A 252 -12.30 -2.73 8.58
C ALA A 252 -13.63 -2.40 7.90
N THR A 253 -14.74 -3.02 8.33
CA THR A 253 -16.09 -2.71 7.86
C THR A 253 -16.47 -1.26 8.15
N ARG A 254 -16.31 -0.79 9.39
CA ARG A 254 -16.63 0.60 9.77
C ARG A 254 -15.75 1.63 9.04
N LEU A 255 -14.48 1.29 8.80
CA LEU A 255 -13.59 2.15 8.03
C LEU A 255 -14.08 2.26 6.58
N GLU A 256 -14.42 1.12 5.95
CA GLU A 256 -14.91 1.09 4.56
C GLU A 256 -16.22 1.86 4.39
N GLU A 257 -17.12 1.84 5.38
CA GLU A 257 -18.38 2.62 5.34
C GLU A 257 -18.15 4.13 5.14
N GLU A 258 -17.05 4.66 5.70
CA GLU A 258 -16.65 6.07 5.57
C GLU A 258 -15.85 6.37 4.28
N CYS A 259 -15.58 5.34 3.47
CA CYS A 259 -14.81 5.46 2.22
C CYS A 259 -15.70 5.56 0.98
N ILE A 260 -16.99 5.25 1.10
CA ILE A 260 -17.92 5.17 -0.04
C ILE A 260 -18.27 6.58 -0.52
N VAL A 261 -17.94 6.89 -1.78
CA VAL A 261 -18.26 8.18 -2.42
C VAL A 261 -19.57 8.09 -3.19
N LEU A 262 -20.58 8.87 -2.75
CA LEU A 262 -21.85 9.01 -3.48
C LEU A 262 -21.69 9.98 -4.67
N LEU A 263 -21.38 9.44 -5.85
CA LEU A 263 -21.15 10.25 -7.06
C LEU A 263 -22.42 10.91 -7.62
N LYS A 264 -23.58 10.24 -7.50
CA LYS A 264 -24.85 10.72 -8.03
C LYS A 264 -26.02 10.22 -7.19
N ASN A 265 -26.96 11.09 -6.85
CA ASN A 265 -28.23 10.73 -6.21
C ASN A 265 -29.38 11.65 -6.63
N GLU A 266 -30.30 11.13 -7.44
CA GLU A 266 -31.53 11.84 -7.85
C GLU A 266 -32.69 11.48 -6.89
N ASN A 267 -32.48 11.65 -5.59
CA ASN A 267 -33.41 11.26 -4.52
C ASN A 267 -33.80 9.77 -4.51
N LEU A 268 -32.95 8.90 -5.06
CA LEU A 268 -33.16 7.45 -5.06
C LEU A 268 -32.68 6.81 -3.75
N LEU A 269 -31.52 7.26 -3.25
CA LEU A 269 -30.91 6.75 -2.01
C LEU A 269 -31.24 7.67 -0.83
N PRO A 270 -31.45 7.09 0.38
CA PRO A 270 -31.35 5.66 0.73
C PRO A 270 -32.57 4.83 0.28
N LEU A 271 -32.37 3.55 -0.02
CA LEU A 271 -33.46 2.64 -0.38
C LEU A 271 -34.27 2.20 0.85
N SER A 272 -35.60 2.08 0.68
CA SER A 272 -36.46 1.40 1.65
C SER A 272 -36.18 -0.11 1.64
N ARG A 273 -36.17 -0.72 2.84
CA ARG A 273 -35.99 -2.18 3.01
C ARG A 273 -37.18 -3.01 2.54
N GLU A 274 -38.32 -2.39 2.29
CA GLU A 274 -39.54 -3.06 1.81
C GLU A 274 -39.53 -3.27 0.29
N LYS A 275 -38.72 -2.48 -0.44
CA LYS A 275 -38.66 -2.57 -1.89
C LYS A 275 -38.07 -3.90 -2.32
N LYS A 276 -38.66 -4.51 -3.36
CA LYS A 276 -38.06 -5.66 -4.03
C LYS A 276 -36.93 -5.20 -4.94
N VAL A 277 -35.70 -5.62 -4.62
CA VAL A 277 -34.49 -5.19 -5.32
C VAL A 277 -33.99 -6.26 -6.29
N ALA A 278 -33.63 -5.86 -7.51
CA ALA A 278 -32.80 -6.66 -8.40
C ALA A 278 -31.33 -6.41 -8.06
N ILE A 279 -30.57 -7.44 -7.68
CA ILE A 279 -29.11 -7.37 -7.54
C ILE A 279 -28.49 -7.96 -8.79
N ILE A 280 -27.70 -7.16 -9.51
CA ILE A 280 -27.14 -7.53 -10.80
C ILE A 280 -25.62 -7.36 -10.79
N GLY A 281 -24.88 -8.36 -11.26
CA GLY A 281 -23.43 -8.29 -11.44
C GLY A 281 -22.65 -9.32 -10.62
N GLU A 282 -21.62 -9.95 -11.21
CA GLU A 282 -20.82 -10.98 -10.53
C GLU A 282 -20.17 -10.45 -9.24
N PHE A 283 -19.78 -9.17 -9.20
CA PHE A 283 -19.18 -8.57 -8.00
C PHE A 283 -20.11 -8.53 -6.78
N ALA A 284 -21.43 -8.61 -6.96
CA ALA A 284 -22.35 -8.74 -5.83
C ALA A 284 -22.15 -10.05 -5.07
N ASN A 285 -21.74 -11.11 -5.76
CA ASN A 285 -21.47 -12.44 -5.22
C ASN A 285 -19.98 -12.67 -4.93
N LYS A 286 -19.10 -12.22 -5.83
CA LYS A 286 -17.64 -12.34 -5.74
C LYS A 286 -16.99 -10.95 -5.70
N PRO A 287 -16.92 -10.28 -4.54
CA PRO A 287 -16.50 -8.89 -4.47
C PRO A 287 -15.04 -8.69 -4.93
N ARG A 288 -14.78 -7.56 -5.58
CA ARG A 288 -13.43 -7.05 -5.87
C ARG A 288 -13.06 -6.04 -4.79
N PHE A 289 -12.42 -6.51 -3.72
CA PHE A 289 -12.15 -5.71 -2.51
C PHE A 289 -10.68 -5.33 -2.33
N GLN A 290 -9.77 -5.92 -3.11
CA GLN A 290 -8.34 -5.66 -3.05
C GLN A 290 -7.71 -5.71 -4.45
N GLY A 291 -6.49 -5.18 -4.57
CA GLY A 291 -5.66 -5.35 -5.75
C GLY A 291 -4.89 -6.67 -5.76
N GLY A 292 -3.78 -6.71 -6.49
CA GLY A 292 -2.90 -7.89 -6.59
C GLY A 292 -1.43 -7.52 -6.42
N GLY A 293 -0.55 -8.42 -6.85
CA GLY A 293 0.90 -8.26 -6.68
C GLY A 293 1.33 -8.48 -5.23
N SER A 294 2.37 -7.79 -4.79
CA SER A 294 2.90 -7.90 -3.42
C SER A 294 1.94 -7.39 -2.34
N SER A 295 0.90 -6.64 -2.72
CA SER A 295 -0.12 -6.13 -1.82
C SER A 295 -1.33 -7.07 -1.69
N HIS A 296 -1.24 -8.29 -2.23
CA HIS A 296 -2.29 -9.29 -2.08
C HIS A 296 -2.31 -9.86 -0.65
N ILE A 297 -3.48 -9.88 -0.04
CA ILE A 297 -3.72 -10.43 1.30
C ILE A 297 -4.59 -11.68 1.22
N ASN A 298 -4.14 -12.76 1.86
CA ASN A 298 -4.96 -13.92 2.16
C ASN A 298 -5.99 -13.57 3.25
N ALA A 299 -7.14 -13.05 2.81
CA ALA A 299 -8.13 -12.47 3.71
C ALA A 299 -8.75 -13.52 4.66
N TYR A 300 -8.75 -13.23 5.95
CA TYR A 300 -9.41 -14.03 6.99
C TYR A 300 -10.89 -14.28 6.68
N LYS A 301 -11.60 -13.24 6.24
CA LYS A 301 -13.04 -13.24 5.99
C LYS A 301 -13.40 -12.21 4.92
N VAL A 302 -14.28 -12.61 4.01
CA VAL A 302 -14.85 -11.76 2.96
C VAL A 302 -16.36 -11.97 2.96
N THR A 303 -17.13 -10.88 3.01
CA THR A 303 -18.60 -10.91 2.96
C THR A 303 -19.06 -10.29 1.65
N SER A 304 -19.81 -11.03 0.84
CA SER A 304 -20.38 -10.50 -0.41
C SER A 304 -21.64 -9.67 -0.16
N ALA A 305 -22.05 -8.84 -1.12
CA ALA A 305 -23.28 -8.06 -1.01
C ALA A 305 -24.51 -8.98 -0.85
N LEU A 306 -24.56 -10.11 -1.56
CA LEU A 306 -25.64 -11.09 -1.42
C LEU A 306 -25.70 -11.70 -0.01
N GLN A 307 -24.54 -12.01 0.58
CA GLN A 307 -24.47 -12.49 1.96
C GLN A 307 -24.88 -11.42 2.96
N ALA A 308 -24.44 -10.17 2.76
CA ALA A 308 -24.73 -9.04 3.65
C ALA A 308 -26.22 -8.65 3.65
N LEU A 309 -26.92 -8.84 2.52
CA LEU A 309 -28.35 -8.54 2.35
C LEU A 309 -29.29 -9.68 2.76
N LYS A 310 -28.78 -10.92 2.86
CA LYS A 310 -29.61 -12.09 3.18
C LYS A 310 -30.36 -11.89 4.51
N GLY A 311 -31.68 -11.97 4.45
CA GLY A 311 -32.56 -11.78 5.62
C GLY A 311 -32.78 -10.31 6.03
N LYS A 312 -32.21 -9.33 5.32
CA LYS A 312 -32.39 -7.90 5.60
C LYS A 312 -33.33 -7.19 4.63
N ALA A 313 -33.43 -7.68 3.39
CA ALA A 313 -34.33 -7.15 2.36
C ALA A 313 -34.69 -8.26 1.34
N PRO A 314 -35.88 -8.19 0.70
CA PRO A 314 -36.23 -9.09 -0.39
C PRO A 314 -35.45 -8.70 -1.65
N PHE A 315 -34.71 -9.65 -2.23
CA PHE A 315 -34.00 -9.43 -3.49
C PHE A 315 -34.06 -10.63 -4.42
N VAL A 316 -33.87 -10.37 -5.70
CA VAL A 316 -33.62 -11.38 -6.74
C VAL A 316 -32.27 -11.07 -7.37
N TYR A 317 -31.44 -12.09 -7.55
CA TYR A 317 -30.09 -11.95 -8.10
C TYR A 317 -30.03 -12.45 -9.54
N ALA A 318 -29.28 -11.74 -10.39
CA ALA A 318 -28.82 -12.22 -11.69
C ALA A 318 -27.35 -11.86 -11.86
N GLN A 319 -26.53 -12.75 -12.41
CA GLN A 319 -25.10 -12.50 -12.52
C GLN A 319 -24.76 -11.43 -13.56
N GLY A 320 -25.44 -11.40 -14.70
CA GLY A 320 -25.28 -10.38 -15.74
C GLY A 320 -24.02 -10.51 -16.62
N TYR A 321 -22.85 -10.75 -16.03
CA TYR A 321 -21.56 -10.86 -16.74
C TYR A 321 -20.58 -11.80 -16.03
N GLU A 322 -19.45 -12.12 -16.66
CA GLU A 322 -18.34 -12.85 -16.04
C GLU A 322 -17.08 -11.98 -15.99
N THR A 323 -16.31 -12.05 -14.92
CA THR A 323 -15.02 -11.33 -14.78
C THR A 323 -13.83 -12.15 -15.26
N SER A 324 -14.04 -13.43 -15.61
CA SER A 324 -12.96 -14.34 -15.98
C SER A 324 -12.42 -14.07 -17.39
N LYS A 325 -13.25 -13.49 -18.27
CA LYS A 325 -12.96 -13.20 -19.66
C LYS A 325 -13.71 -11.95 -20.11
N ASP A 326 -13.10 -11.18 -20.99
CA ASP A 326 -13.74 -10.04 -21.64
C ASP A 326 -14.60 -10.52 -22.83
N VAL A 327 -15.71 -11.19 -22.50
CA VAL A 327 -16.64 -11.76 -23.49
C VAL A 327 -18.08 -11.53 -23.04
N ILE A 328 -18.90 -10.99 -23.94
CA ILE A 328 -20.33 -10.80 -23.72
C ILE A 328 -21.06 -12.15 -23.72
N GLN A 329 -21.86 -12.38 -22.69
CA GLN A 329 -22.72 -13.55 -22.56
C GLN A 329 -24.19 -13.14 -22.65
N GLU A 330 -24.75 -13.17 -23.86
CA GLU A 330 -26.11 -12.68 -24.16
C GLU A 330 -27.21 -13.27 -23.27
N HIS A 331 -27.06 -14.53 -22.86
CA HIS A 331 -28.01 -15.20 -21.97
C HIS A 331 -28.00 -14.61 -20.55
N LEU A 332 -26.83 -14.23 -20.01
CA LEU A 332 -26.70 -13.59 -18.69
C LEU A 332 -27.29 -12.18 -18.70
N ILE A 333 -27.09 -11.43 -19.80
CA ILE A 333 -27.72 -10.12 -20.00
C ILE A 333 -29.24 -10.26 -20.04
N SER A 334 -29.75 -11.22 -20.82
CA SER A 334 -31.18 -11.46 -20.94
C SER A 334 -31.82 -11.81 -19.60
N GLU A 335 -31.17 -12.65 -18.78
CA GLU A 335 -31.59 -12.97 -17.42
C GLU A 335 -31.63 -11.73 -16.52
N ALA A 336 -30.56 -10.93 -16.52
CA ALA A 336 -30.47 -9.70 -15.73
C ALA A 336 -31.57 -8.70 -16.08
N VAL A 337 -31.89 -8.55 -17.38
CA VAL A 337 -33.01 -7.72 -17.85
C VAL A 337 -34.35 -8.24 -17.33
N GLN A 338 -34.57 -9.55 -17.32
CA GLN A 338 -35.81 -10.12 -16.77
C GLN A 338 -35.91 -9.88 -15.27
N VAL A 339 -34.83 -10.05 -14.51
CA VAL A 339 -34.83 -9.78 -13.06
C VAL A 339 -35.09 -8.30 -12.76
N ALA A 340 -34.49 -7.38 -13.52
CA ALA A 340 -34.74 -5.95 -13.39
C ALA A 340 -36.20 -5.58 -13.67
N LYS A 341 -36.82 -6.12 -14.72
CA LYS A 341 -38.22 -5.84 -15.10
C LYS A 341 -39.25 -6.20 -14.02
N HIS A 342 -38.93 -7.16 -13.15
CA HIS A 342 -39.82 -7.65 -12.10
C HIS A 342 -39.43 -7.16 -10.69
N SER A 343 -38.66 -6.06 -10.62
CA SER A 343 -38.16 -5.44 -9.39
C SER A 343 -38.43 -3.92 -9.41
N GLU A 344 -38.51 -3.29 -8.25
CA GLU A 344 -38.79 -1.86 -8.14
C GLU A 344 -37.55 -0.99 -8.33
N VAL A 345 -36.38 -1.56 -8.05
CA VAL A 345 -35.07 -0.92 -8.17
C VAL A 345 -34.02 -1.97 -8.51
N ALA A 346 -33.03 -1.60 -9.31
CA ALA A 346 -31.89 -2.44 -9.62
C ALA A 346 -30.61 -1.85 -9.01
N LEU A 347 -29.84 -2.70 -8.33
CA LEU A 347 -28.48 -2.41 -7.86
C LEU A 347 -27.51 -3.17 -8.77
N LEU A 348 -26.76 -2.43 -9.58
CA LEU A 348 -25.76 -2.98 -10.48
C LEU A 348 -24.38 -2.87 -9.81
N PHE A 349 -23.73 -4.01 -9.61
CA PHE A 349 -22.36 -4.12 -9.11
C PHE A 349 -21.44 -4.31 -10.31
N VAL A 350 -20.65 -3.28 -10.64
CA VAL A 350 -19.77 -3.22 -11.82
C VAL A 350 -18.42 -2.60 -11.44
N GLY A 351 -17.37 -2.81 -12.24
CA GLY A 351 -16.04 -2.24 -12.01
C GLY A 351 -14.91 -2.97 -12.72
#